data_AF-D3LCI5-F1
#
_entry.id   AF-D3LCI5-F1
#
_cell.length_a   1.000
_cell.length_b   1.000
_cell.length_c   1.000
_cell.angle_alpha   90.00
_cell.angle_beta   90.00
_cell.angle_gamma   90.00
#
_symmetry.space_group_name_H-M   'P 1'
#
loop_
_entity.id
_entity.type
_entity.pdbx_description
1 polymer ?
#
loop_
_entity_poly.entity_id
_entity_poly.type
_entity_poly.pdbx_seq_one_letter_code
_entity_poly.pdbx_strand_id
1 'polypeptide(L)'
;MPFNYDSDNIGNDNQFLDESGTYNVAISSHKVSQTSTGKDMLTVDYQVLDGDHKGQTINYDNYVDGEKSKWRINRLINKTLGDKVPKGYQFKSLDQIGQVVTGKPLSIRVEWQAQEQGRHIGDYYLVVKNIDAKLPASMPDGKKRPGSENESTIASKQAPANDLGRMANPFAKQTQTNDNMEISDDDLPF
;
A
#
# COMPACT_ATOMS: atom_id res chain seq x y z
N MET A 1 8.63 -35.36 -1.67
CA MET A 1 7.16 -35.16 -1.62
C MET A 1 6.75 -34.45 -2.90
N PRO A 2 5.78 -34.94 -3.68
CA PRO A 2 5.28 -34.21 -4.84
C PRO A 2 4.44 -33.00 -4.40
N PHE A 3 4.56 -31.90 -5.14
CA PHE A 3 3.77 -30.68 -4.96
C PHE A 3 2.63 -30.65 -5.98
N ASN A 4 1.41 -30.37 -5.54
CA ASN A 4 0.25 -30.29 -6.42
C ASN A 4 -0.09 -28.81 -6.68
N TYR A 5 -0.13 -28.44 -7.95
CA TYR A 5 -0.61 -27.13 -8.38
C TYR A 5 -2.13 -27.07 -8.20
N ASP A 6 -2.60 -26.08 -7.45
CA ASP A 6 -4.01 -25.85 -7.16
C ASP A 6 -4.39 -24.43 -7.64
N SER A 7 -5.21 -24.36 -8.68
CA SER A 7 -5.68 -23.12 -9.28
C SER A 7 -6.72 -22.38 -8.44
N ASP A 8 -7.17 -22.97 -7.34
CA ASP A 8 -8.02 -22.31 -6.34
C ASP A 8 -7.17 -21.81 -5.15
N ASN A 9 -5.90 -22.21 -5.08
CA ASN A 9 -4.91 -21.80 -4.08
C ASN A 9 -3.73 -21.05 -4.74
N ILE A 10 -4.04 -20.09 -5.61
CA ILE A 10 -3.06 -19.23 -6.28
C ILE A 10 -2.65 -18.03 -5.39
N GLY A 11 -3.19 -17.93 -4.17
CA GLY A 11 -3.05 -16.76 -3.32
C GLY A 11 -3.86 -15.60 -3.89
N ASN A 12 -5.11 -15.49 -3.46
CA ASN A 12 -6.03 -14.46 -3.94
C ASN A 12 -5.41 -13.06 -3.87
N ASP A 13 -5.61 -12.25 -4.91
CA ASP A 13 -5.19 -10.84 -5.08
C ASP A 13 -5.59 -9.88 -3.94
N ASN A 14 -6.35 -10.37 -2.95
CA ASN A 14 -6.81 -9.63 -1.78
C ASN A 14 -6.12 -10.06 -0.47
N GLN A 15 -4.97 -10.75 -0.50
CA GLN A 15 -4.28 -11.12 0.75
C GLN A 15 -3.69 -9.92 1.47
N PHE A 16 -3.41 -8.82 0.75
CA PHE A 16 -2.83 -7.60 1.31
C PHE A 16 -3.87 -6.51 1.40
N LEU A 17 -3.78 -5.69 2.43
CA LEU A 17 -4.59 -4.48 2.55
C LEU A 17 -4.25 -3.50 1.41
N ASP A 18 -5.26 -3.01 0.69
CA ASP A 18 -5.11 -2.08 -0.45
C ASP A 18 -5.61 -0.67 -0.14
N GLU A 19 -5.92 -0.39 1.13
CA GLU A 19 -6.55 0.84 1.57
C GLU A 19 -5.94 1.36 2.88
N SER A 20 -5.80 2.68 2.99
CA SER A 20 -5.36 3.30 4.25
C SER A 20 -6.54 3.45 5.21
N GLY A 21 -6.25 3.54 6.50
CA GLY A 21 -7.27 3.79 7.51
C GLY A 21 -6.87 3.20 8.85
N THR A 22 -7.87 3.04 9.70
CA THR A 22 -7.70 2.43 11.02
C THR A 22 -8.35 1.07 11.05
N TYR A 23 -7.58 0.02 11.32
CA TYR A 23 -8.06 -1.36 11.27
C TYR A 23 -7.88 -2.06 12.61
N ASN A 24 -8.90 -2.81 13.00
CA ASN A 24 -8.80 -3.79 14.07
C ASN A 24 -8.07 -5.02 13.53
N VAL A 25 -6.93 -5.32 14.13
CA VAL A 25 -6.06 -6.41 13.73
C VAL A 25 -5.73 -7.32 14.90
N ALA A 26 -5.35 -8.55 14.60
CA ALA A 26 -4.59 -9.39 15.51
C ALA A 26 -3.18 -9.59 14.95
N ILE A 27 -2.22 -9.74 15.84
CA ILE A 27 -0.88 -10.16 15.47
C ILE A 27 -0.93 -11.62 15.04
N SER A 28 -0.64 -11.89 13.76
CA SER A 28 -0.72 -13.23 13.18
C SER A 28 0.59 -13.99 13.35
N SER A 29 1.71 -13.30 13.17
CA SER A 29 3.05 -13.88 13.15
C SER A 29 4.06 -12.90 13.73
N HIS A 30 5.16 -13.42 14.30
CA HIS A 30 6.27 -12.62 14.77
C HIS A 30 7.60 -13.27 14.41
N LYS A 31 8.62 -12.44 14.19
CA LYS A 31 9.99 -12.88 13.94
C LYS A 31 10.98 -11.95 14.63
N VAL A 32 11.99 -12.52 15.27
CA VAL A 32 13.11 -11.74 15.81
C VAL A 32 14.30 -11.84 14.87
N SER A 33 14.93 -10.69 14.62
CA SER A 33 16.12 -10.55 13.80
C SER A 33 17.02 -9.46 14.37
N GLN A 34 18.16 -9.19 13.73
CA GLN A 34 19.03 -8.08 14.08
C GLN A 34 19.11 -7.08 12.93
N THR A 35 19.16 -5.79 13.27
CA THR A 35 19.46 -4.73 12.32
C THR A 35 20.92 -4.80 11.86
N SER A 36 21.24 -4.12 10.76
CA SER A 36 22.63 -3.98 10.30
C SER A 36 23.56 -3.32 11.33
N THR A 37 22.99 -2.57 12.28
CA THR A 37 23.70 -1.92 13.39
C THR A 37 23.82 -2.81 14.64
N GLY A 38 23.39 -4.07 14.57
CA GLY A 38 23.48 -5.05 15.66
C GLY A 38 22.44 -4.89 16.77
N LYS A 39 21.33 -4.18 16.51
CA LYS A 39 20.22 -4.06 17.47
C LYS A 39 19.17 -5.13 17.20
N ASP A 40 18.59 -5.68 18.26
CA ASP A 40 17.50 -6.63 18.11
C ASP A 40 16.25 -5.95 17.54
N MET A 41 15.55 -6.65 16.66
CA MET A 41 14.37 -6.19 15.95
C MET A 41 13.29 -7.26 15.95
N LEU A 42 12.10 -6.88 16.41
CA LEU A 42 10.89 -7.68 16.31
C LEU A 42 10.10 -7.23 15.08
N THR A 43 9.91 -8.13 14.13
CA THR A 43 9.03 -7.94 12.98
C THR A 43 7.72 -8.64 13.25
N VAL A 44 6.62 -7.94 13.00
CA VAL A 44 5.26 -8.40 13.29
C VAL A 44 4.42 -8.31 12.03
N ASP A 45 3.64 -9.36 11.80
CA ASP A 45 2.59 -9.39 10.79
C ASP A 45 1.22 -9.30 11.46
N TYR A 46 0.31 -8.57 10.82
CA TYR A 46 -1.05 -8.35 11.29
C TYR A 46 -2.06 -8.97 10.33
N GLN A 47 -3.18 -9.40 10.89
CA GLN A 47 -4.36 -9.82 10.14
C GLN A 47 -5.58 -9.02 10.59
N VAL A 48 -6.31 -8.46 9.64
CA VAL A 48 -7.53 -7.68 9.89
C VAL A 48 -8.66 -8.59 10.35
N LEU A 49 -9.35 -8.19 11.41
CA LEU A 49 -10.34 -9.00 12.12
C LEU A 49 -11.79 -8.73 11.69
N ASP A 50 -12.08 -7.55 11.17
CA ASP A 50 -13.44 -7.09 10.87
C ASP A 50 -13.50 -6.18 9.63
N GLY A 51 -14.73 -5.81 9.24
CA GLY A 51 -15.01 -4.99 8.06
C GLY A 51 -14.82 -5.73 6.74
N ASP A 52 -14.85 -4.96 5.64
CA ASP A 52 -14.72 -5.47 4.27
C ASP A 52 -13.31 -6.01 3.97
N HIS A 53 -12.33 -5.55 4.74
CA HIS A 53 -10.93 -5.97 4.67
C HIS A 53 -10.60 -7.16 5.59
N LYS A 54 -11.62 -7.83 6.16
CA LYS A 54 -11.39 -8.96 7.06
C LYS A 54 -10.57 -10.07 6.39
N GLY A 55 -9.54 -10.53 7.09
CA GLY A 55 -8.64 -11.58 6.61
C GLY A 55 -7.46 -11.05 5.80
N GLN A 56 -7.46 -9.78 5.41
CA GLN A 56 -6.31 -9.14 4.78
C GLN A 56 -5.15 -9.00 5.77
N THR A 57 -3.94 -8.98 5.23
CA THR A 57 -2.70 -8.96 6.00
C THR A 57 -1.93 -7.65 5.79
N ILE A 58 -1.26 -7.21 6.85
CA ILE A 58 -0.32 -6.09 6.84
C ILE A 58 0.97 -6.63 7.44
N ASN A 59 1.97 -6.76 6.60
CA ASN A 59 3.19 -7.48 6.96
C ASN A 59 4.35 -6.51 7.24
N TYR A 60 5.36 -7.04 7.92
CA TYR A 60 6.66 -6.39 8.08
C TYR A 60 6.66 -5.09 8.92
N ASP A 61 5.84 -5.00 9.96
CA ASP A 61 5.99 -3.90 10.92
C ASP A 61 7.14 -4.17 11.89
N ASN A 62 8.12 -3.26 11.89
CA ASN A 62 9.40 -3.46 12.56
C ASN A 62 9.49 -2.65 13.86
N TYR A 63 9.90 -3.33 14.92
CA TYR A 63 10.12 -2.79 16.25
C TYR A 63 11.57 -3.02 16.66
N VAL A 64 12.38 -1.97 16.63
CA VAL A 64 13.80 -2.04 16.98
C VAL A 64 13.99 -1.71 18.46
N ASP A 65 14.76 -2.52 19.17
CA ASP A 65 15.24 -2.19 20.53
C ASP A 65 16.37 -1.15 20.46
N GLY A 66 15.95 0.08 20.22
CA GLY A 66 16.81 1.26 20.21
C GLY A 66 16.24 2.35 21.09
N GLU A 67 17.11 3.20 21.63
CA GLU A 67 16.72 4.28 22.55
C GLU A 67 15.60 5.18 21.99
N LYS A 68 15.68 5.51 20.70
CA LYS A 68 14.67 6.33 20.00
C LYS A 68 13.38 5.58 19.64
N SER A 69 13.39 4.26 19.64
CA SER A 69 12.29 3.41 19.13
C SER A 69 11.63 2.55 20.23
N LYS A 70 12.24 2.48 21.42
CA LYS A 70 11.77 1.69 22.57
C LYS A 70 10.35 2.05 22.99
N TRP A 71 9.96 3.32 22.84
CA TRP A 71 8.60 3.77 23.14
C TRP A 71 7.54 3.04 22.29
N ARG A 72 7.87 2.62 21.07
CA ARG A 72 6.95 1.91 20.16
C ARG A 72 6.72 0.47 20.63
N ILE A 73 7.76 -0.20 21.14
CA ILE A 73 7.64 -1.51 21.81
C ILE A 73 6.79 -1.40 23.07
N ASN A 74 7.06 -0.40 23.91
CA ASN A 74 6.27 -0.15 25.12
C ASN A 74 4.81 0.12 24.79
N ARG A 75 4.55 0.86 23.70
CA ARG A 75 3.19 1.13 23.22
C ARG A 75 2.50 -0.17 22.78
N LEU A 76 3.18 -1.02 22.01
CA LEU A 76 2.65 -2.32 21.61
C LEU A 76 2.25 -3.17 22.82
N ILE A 77 3.15 -3.30 23.80
CA ILE A 77 2.90 -4.05 25.04
C ILE A 77 1.70 -3.46 25.80
N ASN A 78 1.67 -2.14 25.97
CA ASN A 78 0.58 -1.46 26.69
C ASN A 78 -0.77 -1.66 25.98
N LYS A 79 -0.83 -1.52 24.65
CA LYS A 79 -2.11 -1.65 23.92
C LYS A 79 -2.61 -3.09 23.80
N THR A 80 -1.72 -4.09 23.89
CA THR A 80 -2.09 -5.51 23.78
C THR A 80 -2.32 -6.19 25.13
N LEU A 81 -1.49 -5.87 26.13
CA LEU A 81 -1.54 -6.51 27.45
C LEU A 81 -2.14 -5.60 28.53
N GLY A 82 -2.12 -4.28 28.33
CA GLY A 82 -2.68 -3.30 29.26
C GLY A 82 -2.08 -3.43 30.66
N ASP A 83 -2.95 -3.36 31.66
CA ASP A 83 -2.59 -3.41 33.08
C ASP A 83 -2.10 -4.79 33.56
N LYS A 84 -2.10 -5.80 32.70
CA LYS A 84 -1.58 -7.16 33.03
C LYS A 84 -0.07 -7.18 33.19
N VAL A 85 0.63 -6.17 32.67
CA VAL A 85 2.08 -6.03 32.81
C VAL A 85 2.35 -4.91 33.82
N PRO A 86 2.84 -5.24 35.03
CA PRO A 86 3.11 -4.22 36.03
C PRO A 86 4.25 -3.30 35.56
N LYS A 87 4.20 -2.04 35.98
CA LYS A 87 5.26 -1.07 35.70
C LYS A 87 6.60 -1.61 36.21
N GLY A 88 7.61 -1.56 35.35
CA GLY A 88 8.95 -2.07 35.67
C GLY A 88 9.14 -3.56 35.43
N TYR A 89 8.13 -4.27 34.91
CA TYR A 89 8.31 -5.65 34.44
C TYR A 89 9.40 -5.73 33.38
N GLN A 90 10.32 -6.68 33.54
CA GLN A 90 11.43 -6.89 32.63
C GLN A 90 11.17 -8.12 31.76
N PHE A 91 10.98 -7.87 30.46
CA PHE A 91 11.00 -8.94 29.46
C PHE A 91 12.45 -9.38 29.23
N LYS A 92 12.66 -10.69 29.08
CA LYS A 92 13.99 -11.28 28.87
C LYS A 92 14.51 -11.11 27.45
N SER A 93 13.60 -10.98 26.47
CA SER A 93 13.94 -10.82 25.05
C SER A 93 12.76 -10.24 24.26
N LEU A 94 13.05 -9.74 23.05
CA LEU A 94 12.01 -9.37 22.09
C LEU A 94 11.15 -10.55 21.66
N ASP A 95 11.69 -11.77 21.65
CA ASP A 95 10.92 -12.97 21.32
C ASP A 95 9.84 -13.26 22.35
N GLN A 96 10.17 -13.10 23.64
CA GLN A 96 9.17 -13.21 24.71
C GLN A 96 8.05 -12.19 24.52
N ILE A 97 8.38 -10.96 24.12
CA ILE A 97 7.39 -9.93 23.80
C ILE A 97 6.51 -10.39 22.65
N GLY A 98 7.11 -10.84 21.54
CA GLY A 98 6.39 -11.40 20.37
C GLY A 98 5.39 -12.47 20.77
N GLN A 99 5.84 -13.49 21.52
CA GLN A 99 4.99 -14.59 21.97
C GLN A 99 3.76 -14.15 22.79
N VAL A 100 3.90 -13.14 23.67
CA VAL A 100 2.78 -12.71 24.53
C VAL A 100 1.79 -11.80 23.80
N VAL A 101 2.24 -11.05 22.79
CA VAL A 101 1.38 -10.16 22.00
C VAL A 101 0.74 -10.87 20.81
N THR A 102 1.31 -11.97 20.32
CA THR A 102 0.74 -12.77 19.23
C THR A 102 -0.70 -13.22 19.57
N GLY A 103 -1.60 -13.06 18.60
CA GLY A 103 -3.03 -13.31 18.74
C GLY A 103 -3.80 -12.27 19.54
N LYS A 104 -3.15 -11.23 20.12
CA LYS A 104 -3.86 -10.16 20.82
C LYS A 104 -4.47 -9.18 19.82
N PRO A 105 -5.75 -8.79 20.02
CA PRO A 105 -6.37 -7.80 19.18
C PRO A 105 -5.94 -6.38 19.58
N LEU A 106 -5.73 -5.52 18.59
CA LEU A 106 -5.39 -4.11 18.74
C LEU A 106 -5.89 -3.33 17.52
N SER A 107 -5.82 -2.01 17.57
CA SER A 107 -6.14 -1.16 16.43
C SER A 107 -4.86 -0.55 15.86
N ILE A 108 -4.69 -0.55 14.54
CA ILE A 108 -3.58 0.13 13.88
C ILE A 108 -4.09 1.17 12.90
N ARG A 109 -3.39 2.30 12.82
CA ARG A 109 -3.57 3.27 11.75
C ARG A 109 -2.48 3.06 10.71
N VAL A 110 -2.88 2.80 9.48
CA VAL A 110 -1.98 2.62 8.34
C VAL A 110 -2.18 3.72 7.33
N GLU A 111 -1.07 4.19 6.77
CA GLU A 111 -1.07 5.23 5.74
C GLU A 111 -0.08 4.88 4.65
N TRP A 112 -0.37 5.31 3.43
CA TRP A 112 0.55 5.20 2.31
C TRP A 112 1.75 6.11 2.53
N GLN A 113 2.94 5.53 2.45
CA GLN A 113 4.19 6.27 2.51
C GLN A 113 5.05 5.88 1.31
N ALA A 114 5.57 6.89 0.61
CA ALA A 114 6.60 6.68 -0.39
C ALA A 114 7.89 6.23 0.29
N GLN A 115 8.55 5.25 -0.28
CA GLN A 115 9.89 4.88 0.11
C GLN A 115 10.85 5.99 -0.34
N GLU A 116 11.58 6.57 0.60
CA GLU A 116 12.47 7.71 0.33
C GLU A 116 13.91 7.30 0.02
N GLN A 117 14.27 6.04 0.30
CA GLN A 117 15.65 5.57 0.21
C GLN A 117 15.73 4.11 -0.25
N GLY A 118 16.86 3.75 -0.87
CA GLY A 118 17.14 2.39 -1.32
C GLY A 118 16.63 2.09 -2.72
N ARG A 119 16.59 0.79 -3.06
CA ARG A 119 16.29 0.30 -4.42
C ARG A 119 14.85 0.59 -4.88
N HIS A 120 13.95 0.81 -3.94
CA HIS A 120 12.51 0.99 -4.17
C HIS A 120 12.07 2.45 -3.98
N ILE A 121 12.97 3.41 -4.18
CA ILE A 121 12.64 4.83 -4.00
C ILE A 121 11.45 5.23 -4.90
N GLY A 122 10.47 5.93 -4.33
CA GLY A 122 9.23 6.30 -5.00
C GLY A 122 8.12 5.25 -4.95
N ASP A 123 8.41 4.01 -4.55
CA ASP A 123 7.36 3.00 -4.33
C ASP A 123 6.55 3.33 -3.07
N TYR A 124 5.23 3.23 -3.17
CA TYR A 124 4.33 3.42 -2.02
C TYR A 124 4.01 2.10 -1.33
N TYR A 125 4.14 2.11 -0.01
CA TYR A 125 3.77 0.99 0.86
C TYR A 125 2.83 1.47 1.96
N LEU A 126 1.94 0.60 2.43
CA LEU A 126 1.19 0.84 3.65
C LEU A 126 2.11 0.66 4.85
N VAL A 127 2.17 1.71 5.69
CA VAL A 127 3.02 1.73 6.87
C VAL A 127 2.16 1.99 8.10
N VAL A 128 2.41 1.23 9.17
CA VAL A 128 1.76 1.41 10.48
C VAL A 128 2.27 2.70 11.13
N LYS A 129 1.44 3.74 11.13
CA LYS A 129 1.75 5.03 11.75
C LYS A 129 1.45 5.04 13.25
N ASN A 130 0.42 4.31 13.67
CA ASN A 130 -0.07 4.37 15.03
C ASN A 130 -0.66 3.03 15.48
N ILE A 131 -0.61 2.78 16.80
CA ILE A 131 -1.12 1.57 17.46
C ILE A 131 -1.95 1.99 18.67
N ASP A 132 -3.19 1.55 18.72
CA ASP A 132 -4.13 1.85 19.79
C ASP A 132 -4.85 0.59 20.28
N ALA A 133 -5.62 0.76 21.35
CA ALA A 133 -6.45 -0.31 21.86
C ALA A 133 -7.49 -0.68 20.82
N LYS A 134 -7.96 -1.93 20.84
CA LYS A 134 -8.99 -2.41 19.92
C LYS A 134 -10.19 -1.47 19.93
N LEU A 135 -10.62 -1.04 18.75
CA LEU A 135 -11.81 -0.22 18.53
C LEU A 135 -13.06 -1.09 18.42
N PRO A 136 -14.27 -0.53 18.56
CA PRO A 136 -15.51 -1.27 18.30
C PRO A 136 -15.63 -1.75 16.84
N ALA A 137 -15.09 -1.01 15.86
CA ALA A 137 -15.08 -1.38 14.45
C ALA A 137 -13.89 -0.72 13.72
N SER A 138 -13.42 -1.32 12.62
CA SER A 138 -12.48 -0.69 11.69
C SER A 138 -13.10 0.52 10.97
N MET A 139 -12.25 1.49 10.65
CA MET A 139 -12.56 2.76 10.00
C MET A 139 -11.62 2.94 8.80
N PRO A 140 -11.93 2.34 7.64
CA PRO A 140 -11.17 2.56 6.40
C PRO A 140 -11.37 4.00 5.89
N ASP A 141 -10.33 4.60 5.29
CA ASP A 141 -10.33 6.02 4.88
C ASP A 141 -10.64 6.23 3.38
N GLY A 142 -10.84 5.17 2.59
CA GLY A 142 -11.08 5.21 1.14
C GLY A 142 -9.83 5.38 0.28
N LYS A 143 -8.66 5.67 0.87
CA LYS A 143 -7.48 6.05 0.09
C LYS A 143 -6.68 4.83 -0.32
N LYS A 144 -6.66 4.59 -1.63
CA LYS A 144 -5.85 3.56 -2.27
C LYS A 144 -4.42 4.04 -2.53
N ARG A 145 -3.58 3.12 -3.01
CA ARG A 145 -2.17 3.37 -3.31
C ARG A 145 -2.03 4.59 -4.24
N PRO A 146 -1.21 5.59 -3.89
CA PRO A 146 -0.94 6.70 -4.78
C PRO A 146 -0.40 6.22 -6.13
N GLY A 147 -1.00 6.69 -7.23
CA GLY A 147 -0.66 6.28 -8.59
C GLY A 147 -1.29 4.95 -9.05
N SER A 148 -2.15 4.30 -8.25
CA SER A 148 -2.97 3.18 -8.73
C SER A 148 -4.25 3.63 -9.45
N GLU A 149 -4.41 4.92 -9.71
CA GLU A 149 -5.47 5.46 -10.56
C GLU A 149 -5.14 5.21 -12.04
N ASN A 150 -5.48 4.01 -12.51
CA ASN A 150 -6.24 3.94 -13.76
C ASN A 150 -7.71 4.19 -13.41
N GLU A 151 -8.01 5.40 -12.93
CA GLU A 151 -9.37 5.89 -13.01
C GLU A 151 -9.60 6.16 -14.50
N SER A 152 -10.37 5.28 -15.14
CA SER A 152 -10.97 5.57 -16.44
C SER A 152 -12.01 6.66 -16.26
N THR A 153 -11.58 7.88 -15.91
CA THR A 153 -12.41 9.07 -16.09
C THR A 153 -12.30 9.45 -17.55
N ILE A 154 -13.24 8.94 -18.37
CA ILE A 154 -13.70 9.70 -19.54
C ILE A 154 -14.46 10.91 -18.97
N ALA A 155 -13.71 11.86 -18.42
CA ALA A 155 -14.18 13.18 -18.11
C ALA A 155 -13.63 14.07 -19.22
N SER A 156 -14.49 14.36 -20.18
CA SER A 156 -14.29 15.37 -21.22
C SER A 156 -13.98 16.72 -20.56
N LYS A 157 -12.68 17.01 -20.37
CA LYS A 157 -12.21 18.36 -20.12
C LYS A 157 -12.30 19.15 -21.42
N GLN A 158 -13.41 19.87 -21.57
CA GLN A 158 -13.52 21.02 -22.45
C GLN A 158 -12.45 22.04 -22.03
N ALA A 159 -11.44 22.23 -22.88
CA ALA A 159 -10.45 23.29 -22.71
C ALA A 159 -11.00 24.61 -23.29
N PRO A 160 -10.72 25.76 -22.66
CA PRO A 160 -11.08 27.07 -23.20
C PRO A 160 -10.22 27.43 -24.41
N ALA A 161 -10.78 28.26 -25.28
CA ALA A 161 -10.23 28.69 -26.55
C ALA A 161 -9.05 29.69 -26.44
N ASN A 162 -8.30 29.76 -27.55
CA ASN A 162 -7.26 30.72 -27.99
C ASN A 162 -5.83 30.48 -27.46
N ASP A 163 -4.76 30.57 -28.24
CA ASP A 163 -4.48 30.79 -29.67
C ASP A 163 -2.94 30.62 -29.86
N LEU A 164 -2.50 30.37 -31.11
CA LEU A 164 -1.13 30.47 -31.66
C LEU A 164 -0.08 29.38 -31.32
N GLY A 165 0.24 28.57 -32.34
CA GLY A 165 1.63 28.16 -32.59
C GLY A 165 1.89 26.69 -32.89
N ARG A 166 1.79 26.31 -34.17
CA ARG A 166 2.65 25.35 -34.91
C ARG A 166 3.28 24.17 -34.12
N MET A 167 2.74 22.97 -34.35
CA MET A 167 3.41 21.84 -35.03
C MET A 167 2.41 20.67 -35.10
N ALA A 168 1.84 20.43 -36.29
CA ALA A 168 0.93 19.31 -36.52
C ALA A 168 1.72 18.01 -36.70
N ASN A 169 1.28 16.97 -35.99
CA ASN A 169 1.77 15.61 -36.10
C ASN A 169 1.70 15.07 -37.54
N PRO A 170 2.73 14.37 -38.04
CA PRO A 170 2.86 13.95 -39.44
C PRO A 170 2.03 12.72 -39.84
N PHE A 171 1.08 12.27 -39.00
CA PHE A 171 0.33 11.02 -39.21
C PHE A 171 -1.18 11.19 -39.33
N ALA A 172 -1.68 12.42 -39.43
CA ALA A 172 -3.11 12.68 -39.60
C ALA A 172 -3.41 13.39 -40.92
N LYS A 173 -3.66 12.62 -41.98
CA LYS A 173 -4.71 12.83 -43.00
C LYS A 173 -4.44 11.98 -44.25
N GLN A 174 -5.25 10.94 -44.42
CA GLN A 174 -5.62 10.47 -45.75
C GLN A 174 -7.15 10.27 -45.75
N THR A 175 -7.84 11.32 -46.16
CA THR A 175 -9.21 11.26 -46.68
C THR A 175 -9.40 12.52 -47.50
N GLN A 176 -9.41 12.31 -48.81
CA GLN A 176 -9.57 13.33 -49.84
C GLN A 176 -11.02 13.83 -49.85
N THR A 177 -11.19 15.14 -49.97
CA THR A 177 -12.30 15.73 -50.72
C THR A 177 -11.82 17.09 -51.22
N ASN A 178 -11.42 17.13 -52.49
CA ASN A 178 -11.10 18.36 -53.21
C ASN A 178 -12.41 18.88 -53.83
N ASP A 179 -12.70 20.15 -53.61
CA ASP A 179 -13.69 20.89 -54.39
C ASP A 179 -12.92 21.66 -55.49
N ASN A 180 -13.30 21.39 -56.74
CA ASN A 180 -13.08 22.15 -57.98
C ASN A 180 -11.72 22.81 -58.26
N MET A 181 -10.87 22.11 -59.02
CA MET A 181 -10.10 22.72 -60.12
C MET A 181 -10.42 21.95 -61.39
N GLU A 182 -11.15 22.59 -62.32
CA GLU A 182 -11.34 22.11 -63.69
C GLU A 182 -9.98 22.01 -64.38
N ILE A 183 -9.62 20.80 -64.82
CA ILE A 183 -8.55 20.57 -65.80
C ILE A 183 -9.29 20.07 -67.04
N SER A 184 -9.30 20.87 -68.11
CA SER A 184 -9.92 20.51 -69.39
C SER A 184 -9.10 19.43 -70.10
N ASP A 185 -9.78 18.58 -70.85
CA ASP A 185 -9.30 17.35 -71.52
C ASP A 185 -8.30 17.58 -72.69
N ASP A 186 -7.81 18.81 -72.87
CA ASP A 186 -6.87 19.21 -73.93
C ASP A 186 -5.39 19.30 -73.45
N ASP A 187 -5.11 19.04 -72.17
CA ASP A 187 -3.78 19.27 -71.55
C ASP A 187 -2.96 17.98 -71.30
N LEU A 188 -3.28 16.89 -72.00
CA LEU A 188 -2.51 15.64 -71.97
C LEU A 188 -1.72 15.44 -73.28
N PRO A 189 -0.38 15.53 -73.27
CA PRO A 189 0.41 15.09 -74.42
C PRO A 189 0.36 13.57 -74.56
N PHE A 190 0.11 13.08 -75.78
CA PHE A 190 0.30 11.67 -76.19
C PHE A 190 1.76 11.24 -76.11
#